data_AF-A0A0A0I1N3-F1
#
_entry.id   AF-A0A0A0I1N3-F1
#
_cell.length_a   1.000
_cell.length_b   1.000
_cell.length_c   1.000
_cell.angle_alpha   90.00
_cell.angle_beta   90.00
_cell.angle_gamma   90.00
#
_symmetry.space_group_name_H-M   'P 1'
#
loop_
_entity.id
_entity.type
_entity.pdbx_description
1 polymer ?
#
loop_
_entity_poly.entity_id
_entity_poly.type
_entity_poly.pdbx_seq_one_letter_code
_entity_poly.pdbx_strand_id
1 'polypeptide(L)'
;MNKKIKQYAKISKKTLHNYLISNCNGLSNKEINKLEYIWFSKYNMIKYIEHNFKDNVDINMIKNFFDNIVFTYIKDEENTFRYSMVDKLLNLKITDDIQKEWEDPCIIGWLYQYYNSEAKENVIKAKKKYTKEEIPFATQLFTPDWIIRYMVQNSLGRYWVESHPEHNQLKKGWEFYLENPNSDPDFKEKLAPYINKELKVEDIKCFDPACGSGHILVYMFDVLYQIYKRCGYMKREIPRLIIENNLYGLDIDNRAYQLACFAVVMKGMKYNNRFLRSIAKEEIRINIAPIQETNNLDDMDIEYIAGESSGENYNKVKAFIEQFRDAKIYGSLTNVEEFDKKFFEKRCDYISNNFIKKTIVEEGLRHKRIAGLLKDLLKQTNIMMNTYDILVTNPPYLKSKYMNSTLF
;
A
#
# COMPACT_ATOMS: atom_id res chain seq x y z
N MET A 1 3.16 -22.92 4.05
CA MET A 1 3.83 -21.92 3.18
C MET A 1 4.10 -22.57 1.82
N ASN A 2 3.66 -21.96 0.72
CA ASN A 2 3.47 -22.65 -0.56
C ASN A 2 4.78 -22.76 -1.38
N LYS A 3 5.34 -23.98 -1.46
CA LYS A 3 6.56 -24.27 -2.23
C LYS A 3 6.42 -23.90 -3.72
N LYS A 4 5.22 -23.99 -4.29
CA LYS A 4 4.96 -23.69 -5.70
C LYS A 4 5.15 -22.21 -6.02
N ILE A 5 4.61 -21.30 -5.19
CA ILE A 5 4.77 -19.86 -5.37
C ILE A 5 6.26 -19.47 -5.34
N LYS A 6 7.03 -20.06 -4.41
CA LYS A 6 8.48 -19.83 -4.32
C LYS A 6 9.21 -20.32 -5.57
N GLN A 7 8.82 -21.48 -6.11
CA GLN A 7 9.41 -22.03 -7.32
C GLN A 7 9.10 -21.16 -8.54
N TYR A 8 7.84 -20.75 -8.72
CA TYR A 8 7.42 -19.83 -9.77
C TYR A 8 8.19 -18.50 -9.71
N ALA A 9 8.30 -17.89 -8.52
CA ALA A 9 9.02 -16.63 -8.34
C ALA A 9 10.51 -16.75 -8.70
N LYS A 10 11.14 -17.89 -8.41
CA LYS A 10 12.53 -18.17 -8.80
C LYS A 10 12.68 -18.33 -10.31
N ILE A 11 11.79 -19.09 -10.94
CA ILE A 11 11.82 -19.33 -12.40
C ILE A 11 11.61 -18.01 -13.14
N SER A 12 10.56 -17.26 -12.79
CA SER A 12 10.26 -15.94 -13.39
C SER A 12 11.41 -14.96 -13.26
N LYS A 13 12.01 -14.80 -12.06
CA LYS A 13 13.20 -13.97 -11.85
C LYS A 13 14.37 -14.39 -12.74
N LYS A 14 14.72 -15.69 -12.73
CA LYS A 14 15.86 -16.22 -13.51
C LYS A 14 15.65 -16.04 -15.01
N THR A 15 14.46 -16.34 -15.53
CA THR A 15 14.12 -16.21 -16.95
C THR A 15 14.27 -14.76 -17.41
N LEU A 16 13.75 -13.81 -16.63
CA LEU A 16 13.85 -12.39 -16.94
C LEU A 16 15.29 -11.87 -16.86
N HIS A 17 16.01 -12.21 -15.80
CA HIS A 17 17.40 -11.81 -15.60
C HIS A 17 18.28 -12.23 -16.78
N ASN A 18 18.17 -13.51 -17.17
CA ASN A 18 18.90 -14.05 -18.32
C ASN A 18 18.54 -13.32 -19.61
N TYR A 19 17.26 -13.04 -19.83
CA TYR A 19 16.83 -12.29 -21.01
C TYR A 19 17.45 -10.88 -21.06
N LEU A 20 17.44 -10.16 -19.94
CA LEU A 20 17.99 -8.81 -19.84
C LEU A 20 19.50 -8.80 -20.14
N ILE A 21 20.26 -9.71 -19.54
CA ILE A 21 21.71 -9.81 -19.77
C ILE A 21 22.02 -10.18 -21.23
N SER A 22 21.26 -11.10 -21.82
CA SER A 22 21.54 -11.56 -23.18
C SER A 22 21.10 -10.58 -24.28
N ASN A 23 20.10 -9.73 -24.02
CA ASN A 23 19.48 -8.90 -25.05
C ASN A 23 19.63 -7.39 -24.82
N CYS A 24 20.13 -6.96 -23.67
CA CYS A 24 20.21 -5.55 -23.31
C CYS A 24 21.60 -5.19 -22.78
N ASN A 25 22.49 -4.88 -23.73
CA ASN A 25 23.84 -4.44 -23.45
C ASN A 25 23.86 -3.04 -22.80
N GLY A 26 24.78 -2.81 -21.87
CA GLY A 26 25.03 -1.51 -21.27
C GLY A 26 24.16 -1.15 -20.05
N LEU A 27 23.28 -2.04 -19.60
CA LEU A 27 22.53 -1.85 -18.36
C LEU A 27 23.38 -2.17 -17.14
N SER A 28 23.40 -1.27 -16.15
CA SER A 28 23.94 -1.53 -14.82
C SER A 28 23.06 -2.52 -14.04
N ASN A 29 23.62 -3.18 -13.03
CA ASN A 29 22.87 -4.05 -12.12
C ASN A 29 21.69 -3.33 -11.44
N LYS A 30 21.84 -2.03 -11.16
CA LYS A 30 20.77 -1.21 -10.56
C LYS A 30 19.59 -1.06 -11.53
N GLU A 31 19.87 -0.83 -12.80
CA GLU A 31 18.84 -0.72 -13.84
C GLU A 31 18.16 -2.05 -14.12
N ILE A 32 18.93 -3.15 -14.17
CA ILE A 32 18.39 -4.51 -14.31
C ILE A 32 17.41 -4.79 -13.17
N ASN A 33 17.82 -4.59 -11.91
CA ASN A 33 16.94 -4.82 -10.76
C ASN A 33 15.66 -3.96 -10.80
N LYS A 34 15.75 -2.71 -11.28
CA LYS A 34 14.59 -1.82 -11.44
C LYS A 34 13.63 -2.37 -12.51
N LEU A 35 14.14 -2.76 -13.67
CA LEU A 35 13.36 -3.35 -14.76
C LEU A 35 12.72 -4.67 -14.34
N GLU A 36 13.47 -5.52 -13.65
CA GLU A 36 12.96 -6.79 -13.17
C GLU A 36 11.79 -6.61 -12.22
N TYR A 37 11.90 -5.67 -11.28
CA TYR A 37 10.81 -5.35 -10.37
C TYR A 37 9.55 -4.86 -11.10
N ILE A 38 9.71 -3.91 -12.03
CA ILE A 38 8.58 -3.34 -12.79
C ILE A 38 7.90 -4.43 -13.59
N TRP A 39 8.67 -5.21 -14.34
CA TRP A 39 8.13 -6.30 -15.14
C TRP A 39 7.49 -7.37 -14.26
N PHE A 40 8.15 -7.81 -13.19
CA PHE A 40 7.63 -8.86 -12.31
C PHE A 40 6.29 -8.45 -11.71
N SER A 41 6.18 -7.20 -11.25
CA SER A 41 4.93 -6.67 -10.72
C SER A 41 3.86 -6.60 -11.81
N LYS A 42 4.16 -5.96 -12.95
CA LYS A 42 3.20 -5.77 -14.06
C LYS A 42 2.73 -7.10 -14.66
N TYR A 43 3.66 -8.03 -14.90
CA TYR A 43 3.38 -9.35 -15.47
C TYR A 43 2.47 -10.16 -14.56
N ASN A 44 2.81 -10.28 -13.27
CA ASN A 44 2.03 -11.07 -12.33
C ASN A 44 0.65 -10.44 -12.04
N MET A 45 0.54 -9.10 -12.07
CA MET A 45 -0.75 -8.41 -12.04
C MET A 45 -1.60 -8.83 -13.23
N ILE A 46 -1.09 -8.69 -14.45
CA ILE A 46 -1.80 -9.09 -15.66
C ILE A 46 -2.22 -10.55 -15.61
N LYS A 47 -1.33 -11.46 -15.17
CA LYS A 47 -1.67 -12.89 -15.03
C LYS A 47 -2.77 -13.16 -14.03
N TYR A 48 -2.73 -12.52 -12.86
CA TYR A 48 -3.81 -12.61 -11.89
C TYR A 48 -5.15 -12.19 -12.50
N ILE A 49 -5.16 -11.09 -13.23
CA ILE A 49 -6.37 -10.53 -13.82
C ILE A 49 -6.90 -11.40 -14.98
N GLU A 50 -6.01 -11.86 -15.86
CA GLU A 50 -6.35 -12.82 -16.92
C GLU A 50 -6.93 -14.11 -16.34
N HIS A 51 -6.43 -14.55 -15.18
CA HIS A 51 -6.97 -15.74 -14.53
C HIS A 51 -8.37 -15.51 -13.94
N ASN A 52 -8.59 -14.38 -13.24
CA ASN A 52 -9.81 -14.18 -12.46
C ASN A 52 -10.92 -13.39 -13.19
N PHE A 53 -10.57 -12.60 -14.21
CA PHE A 53 -11.46 -11.56 -14.74
C PHE A 53 -11.46 -11.41 -16.27
N LYS A 54 -10.83 -12.34 -17.01
CA LYS A 54 -10.68 -12.26 -18.48
C LYS A 54 -11.98 -11.98 -19.24
N ASP A 55 -13.09 -12.55 -18.80
CA ASP A 55 -14.38 -12.41 -19.50
C ASP A 55 -15.15 -11.13 -19.10
N ASN A 56 -14.70 -10.42 -18.06
CA ASN A 56 -15.45 -9.32 -17.45
C ASN A 56 -14.81 -7.94 -17.67
N VAL A 57 -13.54 -7.89 -18.05
CA VAL A 57 -12.78 -6.63 -18.08
C VAL A 57 -11.89 -6.53 -19.31
N ASP A 58 -11.91 -5.34 -19.93
CA ASP A 58 -10.95 -4.98 -20.97
C ASP A 58 -9.55 -4.84 -20.36
N ILE A 59 -8.62 -5.68 -20.83
CA ILE A 59 -7.22 -5.69 -20.39
C ILE A 59 -6.57 -4.30 -20.52
N ASN A 60 -6.94 -3.50 -21.54
CA ASN A 60 -6.38 -2.15 -21.71
C ASN A 60 -6.85 -1.19 -20.63
N MET A 61 -8.12 -1.30 -20.24
CA MET A 61 -8.67 -0.52 -19.14
C MET A 61 -7.93 -0.83 -17.82
N ILE A 62 -7.56 -2.09 -17.63
CA ILE A 62 -6.84 -2.53 -16.43
C ILE A 62 -5.39 -2.06 -16.46
N LYS A 63 -4.72 -2.18 -17.61
CA LYS A 63 -3.38 -1.63 -17.82
C LYS A 63 -3.35 -0.14 -17.48
N ASN A 64 -4.29 0.63 -18.03
CA ASN A 64 -4.40 2.06 -17.76
C ASN A 64 -4.67 2.37 -16.27
N PHE A 65 -5.57 1.61 -15.64
CA PHE A 65 -5.87 1.76 -14.21
C PHE A 65 -4.62 1.57 -13.35
N PHE A 66 -3.88 0.50 -13.57
CA PHE A 66 -2.64 0.24 -12.83
C PHE A 66 -1.51 1.17 -13.24
N ASP A 67 -1.44 1.59 -14.49
CA ASP A 67 -0.48 2.61 -14.91
C ASP A 67 -0.72 3.96 -14.22
N ASN A 68 -1.95 4.24 -13.79
CA ASN A 68 -2.36 5.46 -13.09
C ASN A 68 -2.33 5.36 -11.55
N ILE A 69 -2.49 4.16 -10.97
CA ILE A 69 -2.49 3.97 -9.50
C ILE A 69 -1.17 3.39 -9.00
N VAL A 70 -0.63 2.41 -9.73
CA VAL A 70 0.55 1.64 -9.34
C VAL A 70 1.82 2.18 -10.02
N PHE A 71 1.79 2.53 -11.30
CA PHE A 71 3.02 2.90 -12.03
C PHE A 71 3.25 4.40 -12.20
N THR A 72 2.39 5.27 -11.65
CA THR A 72 2.60 6.73 -11.62
C THR A 72 3.94 7.10 -10.97
N TYR A 73 4.36 6.36 -9.95
CA TYR A 73 5.63 6.56 -9.22
C TYR A 73 6.90 6.08 -9.94
N ILE A 74 6.76 5.47 -11.12
CA ILE A 74 7.90 4.97 -11.89
C ILE A 74 8.13 5.84 -13.14
N LYS A 75 7.19 6.76 -13.44
CA LYS A 75 7.23 7.70 -14.57
C LYS A 75 8.12 8.91 -14.27
N ASP A 76 9.38 8.68 -13.95
CA ASP A 76 10.44 9.67 -14.23
C ASP A 76 10.79 9.57 -15.72
N GLU A 77 10.99 10.70 -16.41
CA GLU A 77 11.22 10.72 -17.88
C GLU A 77 12.49 9.96 -18.31
N GLU A 78 13.45 9.72 -17.41
CA GLU A 78 14.59 8.81 -17.64
C GLU A 78 14.17 7.37 -18.00
N ASN A 79 12.90 6.99 -17.78
CA ASN A 79 12.39 5.65 -18.00
C ASN A 79 11.54 5.48 -19.27
N THR A 80 11.33 6.51 -20.10
CA THR A 80 10.42 6.39 -21.27
C THR A 80 10.88 5.30 -22.25
N PHE A 81 12.19 5.17 -22.47
CA PHE A 81 12.77 4.05 -23.24
C PHE A 81 12.56 2.69 -22.56
N ARG A 82 12.66 2.65 -21.23
CA ARG A 82 12.60 1.45 -20.39
C ARG A 82 11.18 0.89 -20.23
N TYR A 83 10.13 1.70 -20.30
CA TYR A 83 8.73 1.22 -20.30
C TYR A 83 8.36 0.45 -21.57
N SER A 84 8.79 0.94 -22.73
CA SER A 84 8.59 0.22 -24.00
C SER A 84 9.24 -1.17 -23.97
N MET A 85 10.35 -1.30 -23.23
CA MET A 85 11.04 -2.56 -23.01
C MET A 85 10.26 -3.47 -22.07
N VAL A 86 9.70 -2.96 -20.96
CA VAL A 86 8.80 -3.73 -20.08
C VAL A 86 7.61 -4.30 -20.87
N ASP A 87 6.97 -3.50 -21.72
CA ASP A 87 5.83 -3.95 -22.50
C ASP A 87 6.21 -5.04 -23.51
N LYS A 88 7.40 -4.96 -24.13
CA LYS A 88 7.95 -6.05 -24.97
C LYS A 88 8.18 -7.33 -24.16
N LEU A 89 8.68 -7.19 -22.94
CA LEU A 89 8.96 -8.32 -22.03
C LEU A 89 7.68 -9.02 -21.55
N LEU A 90 6.50 -8.39 -21.57
CA LEU A 90 5.25 -9.01 -21.11
C LEU A 90 4.88 -10.28 -21.90
N ASN A 91 5.41 -10.45 -23.11
CA ASN A 91 5.21 -11.64 -23.94
C ASN A 91 6.12 -12.82 -23.56
N LEU A 92 7.05 -12.65 -22.61
CA LEU A 92 7.88 -13.75 -22.12
C LEU A 92 7.01 -14.84 -21.49
N LYS A 93 7.16 -16.07 -21.99
CA LYS A 93 6.47 -17.24 -21.46
C LYS A 93 7.21 -17.74 -20.21
N ILE A 94 6.52 -17.76 -19.08
CA ILE A 94 7.00 -18.37 -17.84
C ILE A 94 6.34 -19.74 -17.73
N THR A 95 7.15 -20.80 -17.70
CA THR A 95 6.68 -22.19 -17.61
C THR A 95 6.70 -22.65 -16.16
N ASP A 96 5.73 -22.20 -15.37
CA ASP A 96 5.37 -22.81 -14.09
C ASP A 96 3.92 -22.43 -13.77
N ASP A 97 3.11 -23.38 -13.29
CA ASP A 97 1.67 -23.20 -13.16
C ASP A 97 1.21 -23.19 -11.69
N ILE A 98 0.65 -22.05 -11.29
CA ILE A 98 0.11 -21.78 -9.97
C ILE A 98 -1.38 -21.36 -10.05
N GLN A 99 -2.16 -21.98 -10.98
CA GLN A 99 -3.59 -21.66 -11.22
C GLN A 99 -4.38 -21.40 -9.94
N LYS A 100 -4.35 -22.34 -8.98
CA LYS A 100 -5.15 -22.22 -7.75
C LYS A 100 -4.73 -21.03 -6.90
N GLU A 101 -3.43 -20.76 -6.85
CA GLU A 101 -2.89 -19.65 -6.08
C GLU A 101 -3.26 -18.29 -6.68
N TRP A 102 -3.53 -18.21 -7.99
CA TRP A 102 -4.07 -17.02 -8.61
C TRP A 102 -5.45 -16.64 -8.10
N GLU A 103 -6.17 -17.50 -7.36
CA GLU A 103 -7.41 -17.09 -6.74
C GLU A 103 -7.16 -16.06 -5.62
N ASP A 104 -6.06 -16.12 -4.87
CA ASP A 104 -5.81 -15.18 -3.76
C ASP A 104 -5.31 -13.81 -4.28
N PRO A 105 -6.01 -12.67 -4.07
CA PRO A 105 -5.53 -11.35 -4.50
C PRO A 105 -4.17 -10.96 -3.89
N CYS A 106 -3.80 -11.56 -2.76
CA CYS A 106 -2.51 -11.34 -2.13
C CYS A 106 -1.35 -12.14 -2.75
N ILE A 107 -1.61 -13.00 -3.75
CA ILE A 107 -0.60 -13.81 -4.46
C ILE A 107 0.55 -12.98 -4.99
N ILE A 108 0.29 -11.76 -5.44
CA ILE A 108 1.35 -10.89 -5.97
C ILE A 108 2.27 -10.40 -4.86
N GLY A 109 1.71 -10.11 -3.67
CA GLY A 109 2.49 -9.83 -2.47
C GLY A 109 3.40 -11.00 -2.09
N TRP A 110 2.88 -12.22 -2.16
CA TRP A 110 3.66 -13.43 -1.93
C TRP A 110 4.78 -13.62 -2.94
N LEU A 111 4.46 -13.48 -4.23
CA LEU A 111 5.42 -13.55 -5.33
C LEU A 111 6.55 -12.53 -5.17
N TYR A 112 6.20 -11.29 -4.79
CA TYR A 112 7.17 -10.22 -4.53
C TYR A 112 8.12 -10.53 -3.37
N GLN A 113 7.61 -11.10 -2.27
CA GLN A 113 8.45 -11.53 -1.15
C GLN A 113 9.45 -12.62 -1.60
N TYR A 114 8.98 -13.61 -2.37
CA TYR A 114 9.86 -14.67 -2.84
C TYR A 114 10.89 -14.17 -3.84
N TYR A 115 10.51 -13.21 -4.70
CA TYR A 115 11.43 -12.53 -5.61
C TYR A 115 12.58 -11.84 -4.85
N ASN A 116 12.29 -11.18 -3.73
CA ASN A 116 13.28 -10.49 -2.89
C ASN A 116 13.98 -11.37 -1.84
N SER A 117 13.60 -12.66 -1.72
CA SER A 117 14.09 -13.53 -0.64
C SER A 117 15.62 -13.68 -0.61
N GLU A 118 16.26 -13.71 -1.78
CA GLU A 118 17.73 -13.78 -1.90
C GLU A 118 18.41 -12.48 -1.42
N ALA A 119 17.88 -11.32 -1.80
CA ALA A 119 18.39 -10.02 -1.34
C ALA A 119 18.25 -9.90 0.19
N LYS A 120 17.10 -10.32 0.74
CA LYS A 120 16.87 -10.41 2.18
C LYS A 120 17.89 -11.32 2.87
N GLU A 121 18.14 -12.52 2.34
CA GLU A 121 19.13 -13.44 2.90
C GLU A 121 20.54 -12.82 2.91
N ASN A 122 20.92 -12.12 1.85
CA ASN A 122 22.23 -11.46 1.75
C ASN A 122 22.38 -10.35 2.80
N VAL A 123 21.36 -9.50 2.98
CA VAL A 123 21.34 -8.46 4.02
C VAL A 123 21.44 -9.06 5.42
N ILE A 124 20.70 -10.15 5.70
CA ILE A 124 20.74 -10.82 7.01
C ILE A 124 22.12 -11.47 7.26
N LYS A 125 22.70 -12.13 6.24
CA LYS A 125 24.02 -12.80 6.34
C LYS A 125 25.17 -11.81 6.55
N ALA A 126 25.03 -10.56 6.09
CA ALA A 126 26.04 -9.52 6.27
C ALA A 126 26.30 -9.17 7.75
N LYS A 127 25.38 -9.48 8.67
CA LYS A 127 25.51 -9.29 10.14
C LYS A 127 25.96 -7.89 10.57
N LYS A 128 25.69 -6.86 9.75
CA LYS A 128 26.00 -5.45 10.01
C LYS A 128 24.74 -4.69 10.45
N LYS A 129 24.92 -3.46 10.93
CA LYS A 129 23.81 -2.49 11.05
C LYS A 129 23.22 -2.23 9.67
N TYR A 130 21.90 -2.16 9.58
CA TYR A 130 21.23 -1.97 8.30
C TYR A 130 21.24 -0.50 7.90
N THR A 131 21.53 -0.24 6.63
CA THR A 131 21.29 1.10 6.04
C THR A 131 19.79 1.32 5.85
N LYS A 132 19.40 2.57 5.61
CA LYS A 132 18.00 2.96 5.38
C LYS A 132 17.35 2.20 4.22
N GLU A 133 18.13 1.95 3.16
CA GLU A 133 17.70 1.21 1.97
C GLU A 133 17.60 -0.31 2.23
N GLU A 134 18.34 -0.82 3.22
CA GLU A 134 18.36 -2.23 3.61
C GLU A 134 17.23 -2.59 4.58
N ILE A 135 16.71 -1.61 5.35
CA ILE A 135 15.65 -1.82 6.35
C ILE A 135 14.43 -2.54 5.76
N PRO A 136 13.80 -2.08 4.64
CA PRO A 136 12.63 -2.75 4.08
C PRO A 136 12.86 -4.24 3.74
N PHE A 137 14.05 -4.59 3.25
CA PHE A 137 14.38 -5.98 2.92
C PHE A 137 14.60 -6.84 4.18
N ALA A 138 15.27 -6.28 5.18
CA ALA A 138 15.58 -6.99 6.42
C ALA A 138 14.32 -7.29 7.24
N THR A 139 13.38 -6.35 7.28
CA THR A 139 12.22 -6.40 8.17
C THR A 139 10.94 -6.94 7.52
N GLN A 140 10.97 -7.27 6.22
CA GLN A 140 9.84 -7.87 5.51
C GLN A 140 9.48 -9.25 6.10
N LEU A 141 8.57 -9.27 7.07
CA LEU A 141 8.05 -10.48 7.72
C LEU A 141 6.57 -10.62 7.40
N PHE A 142 6.15 -11.83 7.04
CA PHE A 142 4.76 -12.08 6.74
C PHE A 142 4.02 -12.62 7.96
N THR A 143 2.82 -12.10 8.18
CA THR A 143 1.89 -12.55 9.21
C THR A 143 1.06 -13.73 8.71
N PRO A 144 1.28 -14.98 9.18
CA PRO A 144 0.47 -16.13 8.77
C PRO A 144 -1.03 -15.84 8.72
N ASP A 145 -1.74 -16.38 7.72
CA ASP A 145 -3.16 -16.11 7.47
C ASP A 145 -4.04 -16.31 8.72
N TRP A 146 -3.81 -17.38 9.48
CA TRP A 146 -4.55 -17.63 10.73
C TRP A 146 -4.34 -16.53 11.78
N ILE A 147 -3.15 -15.92 11.87
CA ILE A 147 -2.87 -14.81 12.79
C ILE A 147 -3.62 -13.56 12.32
N ILE A 148 -3.59 -13.27 11.02
CA ILE A 148 -4.37 -12.16 10.45
C ILE A 148 -5.85 -12.34 10.78
N ARG A 149 -6.39 -13.55 10.53
CA ARG A 149 -7.78 -13.87 10.82
C ARG A 149 -8.12 -13.68 12.29
N TYR A 150 -7.29 -14.24 13.16
CA TYR A 150 -7.41 -14.09 14.60
C TYR A 150 -7.46 -12.62 15.02
N MET A 151 -6.48 -11.81 14.60
CA MET A 151 -6.40 -10.40 15.01
C MET A 151 -7.61 -9.61 14.53
N VAL A 152 -8.01 -9.74 13.27
CA VAL A 152 -9.12 -8.97 12.69
C VAL A 152 -10.48 -9.43 13.24
N GLN A 153 -10.72 -10.73 13.37
CA GLN A 153 -11.98 -11.23 13.93
C GLN A 153 -12.18 -10.78 15.38
N ASN A 154 -11.11 -10.78 16.18
CA ASN A 154 -11.17 -10.40 17.60
C ASN A 154 -11.00 -8.90 17.87
N SER A 155 -10.75 -8.08 16.83
CA SER A 155 -10.75 -6.61 16.91
C SER A 155 -11.97 -6.05 16.19
N LEU A 156 -11.90 -5.89 14.87
CA LEU A 156 -13.01 -5.41 14.03
C LEU A 156 -14.29 -6.23 14.22
N GLY A 157 -14.19 -7.57 14.11
CA GLY A 157 -15.35 -8.44 14.22
C GLY A 157 -16.04 -8.30 15.58
N ARG A 158 -15.24 -8.32 16.65
CA ARG A 158 -15.69 -8.10 18.04
C ARG A 158 -16.35 -6.74 18.23
N TYR A 159 -15.66 -5.67 17.82
CA TYR A 159 -16.14 -4.29 17.95
C TYR A 159 -17.54 -4.13 17.33
N TRP A 160 -17.76 -4.76 16.18
CA TRP A 160 -19.07 -4.78 15.53
C TRP A 160 -20.13 -5.55 16.32
N VAL A 161 -19.88 -6.81 16.67
CA VAL A 161 -20.91 -7.68 17.30
C VAL A 161 -21.24 -7.30 18.73
N GLU A 162 -20.31 -6.65 19.45
CA GLU A 162 -20.59 -6.09 20.79
C GLU A 162 -21.50 -4.86 20.68
N SER A 163 -21.34 -4.06 19.63
CA SER A 163 -22.22 -2.93 19.29
C SER A 163 -23.56 -3.35 18.67
N HIS A 164 -23.59 -4.50 17.99
CA HIS A 164 -24.75 -5.04 17.27
C HIS A 164 -25.01 -6.52 17.63
N PRO A 165 -25.53 -6.83 18.82
CA PRO A 165 -25.76 -8.20 19.26
C PRO A 165 -26.72 -9.01 18.37
N GLU A 166 -27.64 -8.35 17.66
CA GLU A 166 -28.54 -8.95 16.66
C GLU A 166 -27.80 -9.47 15.41
N HIS A 167 -26.53 -9.11 15.26
CA HIS A 167 -25.63 -9.59 14.22
C HIS A 167 -24.70 -10.74 14.67
N ASN A 168 -24.88 -11.30 15.87
CA ASN A 168 -24.05 -12.37 16.44
C ASN A 168 -23.87 -13.62 15.55
N GLN A 169 -24.80 -13.92 14.64
CA GLN A 169 -24.65 -15.03 13.69
C GLN A 169 -23.46 -14.88 12.73
N LEU A 170 -22.91 -13.67 12.55
CA LEU A 170 -21.68 -13.45 11.77
C LEU A 170 -20.50 -14.25 12.33
N LYS A 171 -20.46 -14.45 13.65
CA LYS A 171 -19.40 -15.21 14.35
C LYS A 171 -19.26 -16.65 13.85
N LYS A 172 -20.33 -17.26 13.32
CA LYS A 172 -20.30 -18.63 12.78
C LYS A 172 -19.32 -18.78 11.60
N GLY A 173 -19.04 -17.70 10.87
CA GLY A 173 -18.07 -17.68 9.77
C GLY A 173 -16.66 -17.26 10.18
N TRP A 174 -16.44 -16.95 11.46
CA TRP A 174 -15.19 -16.42 12.00
C TRP A 174 -14.48 -17.48 12.84
N GLU A 175 -13.77 -18.39 12.16
CA GLU A 175 -13.10 -19.57 12.73
C GLU A 175 -12.21 -19.30 13.96
N PHE A 176 -11.58 -18.13 14.03
CA PHE A 176 -10.64 -17.73 15.08
C PHE A 176 -11.25 -16.73 16.07
N TYR A 177 -12.55 -16.47 15.99
CA TYR A 177 -13.24 -15.59 16.94
C TYR A 177 -13.33 -16.29 18.29
N LEU A 178 -12.83 -15.64 19.32
CA LEU A 178 -12.91 -16.16 20.68
C LEU A 178 -14.22 -15.72 21.32
N GLU A 179 -15.07 -16.64 21.77
CA GLU A 179 -16.15 -16.24 22.66
C GLU A 179 -15.57 -15.81 24.00
N ASN A 180 -16.16 -14.79 24.62
CA ASN A 180 -15.71 -14.38 25.95
C ASN A 180 -16.20 -15.43 26.96
N PRO A 181 -15.29 -16.13 27.67
CA PRO A 181 -15.71 -17.13 28.65
C PRO A 181 -16.34 -16.50 29.89
N ASN A 182 -16.10 -15.21 30.15
CA ASN A 182 -16.59 -14.53 31.35
C ASN A 182 -17.93 -13.84 31.08
N SER A 183 -18.99 -14.42 31.65
CA SER A 183 -20.34 -13.85 31.69
C SER A 183 -20.57 -12.95 32.93
N ASP A 184 -19.49 -12.53 33.58
CA ASP A 184 -19.51 -11.73 34.80
C ASP A 184 -20.28 -10.41 34.59
N PRO A 185 -21.32 -10.10 35.37
CA PRO A 185 -22.05 -8.84 35.33
C PRO A 185 -21.14 -7.60 35.38
N ASP A 186 -20.07 -7.64 36.18
CA ASP A 186 -19.12 -6.52 36.34
C ASP A 186 -18.37 -6.20 35.04
N PHE A 187 -18.16 -7.22 34.20
CA PHE A 187 -17.48 -7.05 32.91
C PHE A 187 -18.38 -6.33 31.89
N LYS A 188 -19.68 -6.60 31.90
CA LYS A 188 -20.65 -5.91 31.02
C LYS A 188 -20.77 -4.43 31.39
N GLU A 189 -20.76 -4.11 32.67
CA GLU A 189 -20.82 -2.72 33.14
C GLU A 189 -19.57 -1.94 32.75
N LYS A 190 -18.38 -2.55 32.83
CA LYS A 190 -17.12 -1.94 32.36
C LYS A 190 -17.06 -1.71 30.85
N LEU A 191 -17.74 -2.53 30.06
CA LEU A 191 -17.82 -2.40 28.61
C LEU A 191 -18.85 -1.37 28.15
N ALA A 192 -19.91 -1.14 28.94
CA ALA A 192 -21.04 -0.30 28.53
C ALA A 192 -20.63 1.10 28.00
N PRO A 193 -19.64 1.82 28.56
CA PRO A 193 -19.21 3.12 28.03
C PRO A 193 -18.58 3.07 26.64
N TYR A 194 -18.09 1.90 26.21
CA TYR A 194 -17.39 1.72 24.93
C TYR A 194 -18.26 1.07 23.85
N ILE A 195 -19.50 0.70 24.18
CA ILE A 195 -20.45 0.10 23.25
C ILE A 195 -21.32 1.20 22.66
N ASN A 196 -21.18 1.45 21.35
CA ASN A 196 -22.04 2.37 20.62
C ASN A 196 -23.09 1.60 19.80
N LYS A 197 -24.33 1.58 20.29
CA LYS A 197 -25.45 0.88 19.61
C LYS A 197 -25.91 1.55 18.31
N GLU A 198 -25.50 2.79 18.06
CA GLU A 198 -25.81 3.54 16.85
C GLU A 198 -24.64 3.55 15.85
N LEU A 199 -23.58 2.77 16.12
CA LEU A 199 -22.40 2.68 15.28
C LEU A 199 -22.77 2.26 13.85
N LYS A 200 -22.49 3.11 12.87
CA LYS A 200 -22.64 2.73 11.46
C LYS A 200 -21.37 2.07 10.98
N VAL A 201 -21.50 1.09 10.10
CA VAL A 201 -20.34 0.38 9.56
C VAL A 201 -19.42 1.33 8.78
N GLU A 202 -19.95 2.35 8.11
CA GLU A 202 -19.16 3.38 7.41
C GLU A 202 -18.27 4.20 8.32
N ASP A 203 -18.64 4.35 9.59
CA ASP A 203 -17.91 5.19 10.54
C ASP A 203 -16.67 4.47 11.11
N ILE A 204 -16.57 3.14 10.94
CA ILE A 204 -15.47 2.31 11.47
C ILE A 204 -14.22 2.50 10.63
N LYS A 205 -13.19 3.13 11.18
CA LYS A 205 -11.88 3.29 10.52
C LYS A 205 -10.90 2.23 11.01
N CYS A 206 -10.47 1.38 10.08
CA CYS A 206 -9.51 0.31 10.29
C CYS A 206 -8.14 0.70 9.73
N PHE A 207 -7.09 0.54 10.52
CA PHE A 207 -5.74 0.96 10.18
C PHE A 207 -4.71 -0.14 10.34
N ASP A 208 -3.87 -0.28 9.31
CA ASP A 208 -2.61 -1.03 9.37
C ASP A 208 -1.40 -0.09 9.11
N PRO A 209 -0.70 0.37 10.16
CA PRO A 209 0.43 1.30 10.06
C PRO A 209 1.71 0.74 9.41
N ALA A 210 1.75 -0.55 9.07
CA ALA A 210 2.87 -1.21 8.40
C ALA A 210 2.33 -2.29 7.44
N CYS A 211 1.50 -1.85 6.49
CA CYS A 211 0.58 -2.73 5.79
C CYS A 211 1.24 -3.74 4.85
N GLY A 212 2.51 -3.56 4.50
CA GLY A 212 3.21 -4.39 3.54
C GLY A 212 2.43 -4.48 2.24
N SER A 213 2.23 -5.70 1.74
CA SER A 213 1.42 -5.99 0.56
C SER A 213 -0.10 -6.05 0.82
N GLY A 214 -0.56 -5.60 1.99
CA GLY A 214 -1.99 -5.36 2.27
C GLY A 214 -2.80 -6.58 2.74
N HIS A 215 -2.16 -7.68 3.19
CA HIS A 215 -2.90 -8.88 3.57
C HIS A 215 -3.86 -8.68 4.75
N ILE A 216 -3.49 -7.87 5.75
CA ILE A 216 -4.40 -7.49 6.85
C ILE A 216 -5.56 -6.67 6.30
N LEU A 217 -5.29 -5.67 5.46
CA LEU A 217 -6.32 -4.83 4.82
C LEU A 217 -7.32 -5.66 3.98
N VAL A 218 -6.84 -6.65 3.22
CA VAL A 218 -7.67 -7.55 2.42
C VAL A 218 -8.57 -8.41 3.31
N TYR A 219 -8.11 -8.81 4.50
CA TYR A 219 -8.94 -9.59 5.41
C TYR A 219 -9.90 -8.72 6.23
N MET A 220 -9.51 -7.49 6.60
CA MET A 220 -10.43 -6.48 7.11
C MET A 220 -11.55 -6.21 6.10
N PHE A 221 -11.23 -6.11 4.80
CA PHE A 221 -12.23 -6.01 3.74
C PHE A 221 -13.24 -7.17 3.81
N ASP A 222 -12.79 -8.41 3.97
CA ASP A 222 -13.69 -9.58 4.06
C ASP A 222 -14.68 -9.48 5.22
N VAL A 223 -14.19 -9.08 6.39
CA VAL A 223 -15.02 -8.95 7.59
C VAL A 223 -15.98 -7.77 7.42
N LEU A 224 -15.52 -6.61 6.95
CA LEU A 224 -16.37 -5.47 6.63
C LEU A 224 -17.44 -5.83 5.60
N TYR A 225 -17.09 -6.57 4.54
CA TYR A 225 -18.04 -6.97 3.51
C TYR A 225 -19.18 -7.82 4.10
N GLN A 226 -18.86 -8.73 5.00
CA GLN A 226 -19.87 -9.53 5.72
C GLN A 226 -20.76 -8.64 6.60
N ILE A 227 -20.18 -7.65 7.28
CA ILE A 227 -20.89 -6.68 8.10
C ILE A 227 -21.84 -5.82 7.26
N TYR A 228 -21.35 -5.13 6.22
CA TYR A 228 -22.17 -4.33 5.30
C TYR A 228 -23.31 -5.15 4.69
N LYS A 229 -23.02 -6.37 4.25
CA LYS A 229 -24.04 -7.26 3.69
C LYS A 229 -25.12 -7.59 4.73
N ARG A 230 -24.74 -7.78 6.00
CA ARG A 230 -25.68 -8.04 7.09
C ARG A 230 -26.53 -6.80 7.42
N CYS A 231 -25.96 -5.61 7.29
CA CYS A 231 -26.67 -4.33 7.41
C CYS A 231 -27.63 -4.04 6.23
N GLY A 232 -27.64 -4.88 5.18
CA GLY A 232 -28.60 -4.77 4.07
C GLY A 232 -28.09 -3.99 2.85
N TYR A 233 -26.81 -3.62 2.80
CA TYR A 233 -26.25 -2.86 1.68
C TYR A 233 -26.26 -3.67 0.39
N MET A 234 -26.41 -2.97 -0.75
CA MET A 234 -26.34 -3.61 -2.06
C MET A 234 -24.91 -4.09 -2.32
N LYS A 235 -24.74 -5.39 -2.56
CA LYS A 235 -23.44 -6.06 -2.77
C LYS A 235 -22.48 -5.32 -3.70
N ARG A 236 -23.01 -4.65 -4.74
CA ARG A 236 -22.23 -3.92 -5.74
C ARG A 236 -21.59 -2.63 -5.20
N GLU A 237 -22.17 -2.02 -4.18
CA GLU A 237 -21.73 -0.74 -3.59
C GLU A 237 -20.73 -0.95 -2.46
N ILE A 238 -20.87 -2.07 -1.73
CA ILE A 238 -20.04 -2.42 -0.58
C ILE A 238 -18.53 -2.26 -0.84
N PRO A 239 -17.95 -2.73 -1.97
CA PRO A 239 -16.51 -2.58 -2.21
C PRO A 239 -16.02 -1.13 -2.20
N ARG A 240 -16.80 -0.20 -2.75
CA ARG A 240 -16.44 1.21 -2.79
C ARG A 240 -16.44 1.79 -1.38
N LEU A 241 -17.54 1.55 -0.65
CA LEU A 241 -17.70 2.02 0.73
C LEU A 241 -16.56 1.55 1.64
N ILE A 242 -16.20 0.27 1.57
CA ILE A 242 -15.09 -0.29 2.34
C ILE A 242 -13.77 0.42 2.06
N ILE A 243 -13.44 0.62 0.79
CA ILE A 243 -12.15 1.19 0.39
C ILE A 243 -12.07 2.69 0.74
N GLU A 244 -13.17 3.42 0.58
CA GLU A 244 -13.18 4.89 0.75
C GLU A 244 -13.39 5.34 2.19
N ASN A 245 -14.11 4.56 3.00
CA ASN A 245 -14.50 4.95 4.36
C ASN A 245 -13.72 4.19 5.43
N ASN A 246 -13.46 2.89 5.23
CA ASN A 246 -13.03 2.02 6.31
C ASN A 246 -11.54 1.68 6.31
N LEU A 247 -10.91 1.47 5.15
CA LEU A 247 -9.55 0.93 5.09
C LEU A 247 -8.48 2.01 4.97
N TYR A 248 -7.52 1.98 5.91
CA TYR A 248 -6.37 2.88 5.94
C TYR A 248 -5.09 2.09 6.13
N GLY A 249 -4.00 2.52 5.48
CA GLY A 249 -2.71 1.84 5.67
C GLY A 249 -1.50 2.69 5.30
N LEU A 250 -0.37 2.39 5.95
CA LEU A 250 0.93 3.01 5.67
C LEU A 250 2.00 1.94 5.48
N ASP A 251 2.97 2.20 4.60
CA ASP A 251 4.18 1.39 4.51
C ASP A 251 5.38 2.23 4.05
N ILE A 252 6.59 1.88 4.50
CA ILE A 252 7.83 2.57 4.12
C ILE A 252 8.33 2.18 2.72
N ASP A 253 7.94 0.99 2.22
CA ASP A 253 8.30 0.52 0.89
C ASP A 253 7.22 0.91 -0.13
N ASN A 254 7.57 1.84 -1.02
CA ASN A 254 6.73 2.27 -2.15
C ASN A 254 6.17 1.09 -2.96
N ARG A 255 6.95 0.00 -3.07
CA ARG A 255 6.57 -1.20 -3.83
C ARG A 255 5.52 -2.01 -3.09
N ALA A 256 5.64 -2.14 -1.77
CA ALA A 256 4.69 -2.87 -0.94
C ALA A 256 3.33 -2.15 -0.92
N TYR A 257 3.35 -0.84 -0.73
CA TYR A 257 2.18 0.03 -0.83
C TYR A 257 1.37 -0.18 -2.12
N GLN A 258 2.05 -0.22 -3.28
CA GLN A 258 1.41 -0.44 -4.57
C GLN A 258 0.72 -1.81 -4.65
N LEU A 259 1.35 -2.85 -4.09
CA LEU A 259 0.78 -4.19 -4.00
C LEU A 259 -0.43 -4.23 -3.06
N ALA A 260 -0.41 -3.48 -1.96
CA ALA A 260 -1.57 -3.34 -1.07
C ALA A 260 -2.76 -2.70 -1.79
N CYS A 261 -2.54 -1.61 -2.52
CA CYS A 261 -3.58 -0.96 -3.32
C CYS A 261 -4.16 -1.94 -4.36
N PHE A 262 -3.29 -2.65 -5.07
CA PHE A 262 -3.70 -3.69 -6.02
C PHE A 262 -4.59 -4.74 -5.34
N ALA A 263 -4.12 -5.32 -4.23
CA ALA A 263 -4.78 -6.43 -3.56
C ALA A 263 -6.18 -6.05 -3.05
N VAL A 264 -6.31 -4.84 -2.49
CA VAL A 264 -7.60 -4.31 -2.01
C VAL A 264 -8.57 -4.04 -3.17
N VAL A 265 -8.12 -3.46 -4.28
CA VAL A 265 -9.01 -3.25 -5.45
C VAL A 265 -9.42 -4.58 -6.08
N MET A 266 -8.50 -5.54 -6.22
CA MET A 266 -8.81 -6.88 -6.72
C MET A 266 -9.78 -7.61 -5.81
N LYS A 267 -9.65 -7.42 -4.51
CA LYS A 267 -10.62 -7.93 -3.54
C LYS A 267 -12.01 -7.36 -3.80
N GLY A 268 -12.12 -6.06 -4.05
CA GLY A 268 -13.38 -5.43 -4.45
C GLY A 268 -13.97 -6.00 -5.74
N MET A 269 -13.13 -6.24 -6.75
CA MET A 269 -13.57 -6.82 -8.02
C MET A 269 -14.17 -8.22 -7.90
N LYS A 270 -13.71 -9.03 -6.94
CA LYS A 270 -14.30 -10.35 -6.68
C LYS A 270 -15.78 -10.26 -6.30
N TYR A 271 -16.21 -9.17 -5.67
CA TYR A 271 -17.60 -8.96 -5.26
C TYR A 271 -18.39 -8.12 -6.26
N ASN A 272 -17.71 -7.29 -7.07
CA ASN A 272 -18.30 -6.50 -8.12
C ASN A 272 -17.41 -6.53 -9.38
N ASN A 273 -17.76 -7.36 -10.36
CA ASN A 273 -17.01 -7.48 -11.62
C ASN A 273 -17.01 -6.19 -12.48
N ARG A 274 -17.90 -5.24 -12.20
CA ARG A 274 -17.93 -3.91 -12.84
C ARG A 274 -17.20 -2.85 -12.03
N PHE A 275 -16.55 -3.22 -10.92
CA PHE A 275 -15.93 -2.26 -10.00
C PHE A 275 -14.92 -1.35 -10.69
N LEU A 276 -14.02 -1.89 -11.51
CA LEU A 276 -13.08 -1.07 -12.30
C LEU A 276 -13.78 -0.06 -13.21
N ARG A 277 -14.94 -0.43 -13.79
CA ARG A 277 -15.71 0.50 -14.64
C ARG A 277 -16.32 1.64 -13.83
N SER A 278 -16.71 1.36 -12.60
CA SER A 278 -17.12 2.38 -11.65
C SER A 278 -15.96 3.33 -11.35
N ILE A 279 -14.80 2.78 -11.03
CA ILE A 279 -13.62 3.58 -10.64
C ILE A 279 -13.10 4.44 -11.81
N ALA A 280 -13.12 3.91 -13.04
CA ALA A 280 -12.69 4.67 -14.21
C ALA A 280 -13.63 5.83 -14.56
N LYS A 281 -14.91 5.76 -14.14
CA LYS A 281 -15.86 6.86 -14.30
C LYS A 281 -15.75 7.88 -13.18
N GLU A 282 -15.52 7.40 -11.96
CA GLU A 282 -15.45 8.21 -10.76
C GLU A 282 -14.30 7.68 -9.90
N GLU A 283 -13.23 8.47 -9.82
CA GLU A 283 -11.99 8.12 -9.13
C GLU A 283 -12.27 7.60 -7.73
N ILE A 284 -11.62 6.50 -7.36
CA ILE A 284 -11.79 5.87 -6.04
C ILE A 284 -10.80 6.49 -5.06
N ARG A 285 -11.28 6.85 -3.88
CA ARG A 285 -10.40 7.30 -2.80
C ARG A 285 -9.82 6.12 -2.05
N ILE A 286 -8.55 5.80 -2.30
CA ILE A 286 -7.82 4.76 -1.55
C ILE A 286 -7.01 5.42 -0.44
N ASN A 287 -7.33 5.14 0.84
CA ASN A 287 -6.63 5.73 1.99
C ASN A 287 -5.40 4.92 2.43
N ILE A 288 -4.65 4.37 1.47
CA ILE A 288 -3.37 3.73 1.70
C ILE A 288 -2.30 4.68 1.15
N ALA A 289 -1.18 4.87 1.84
CA ALA A 289 -0.09 5.71 1.36
C ALA A 289 1.29 5.14 1.69
N PRO A 290 2.30 5.39 0.83
CA PRO A 290 3.67 5.14 1.18
C PRO A 290 4.21 6.28 2.05
N ILE A 291 5.09 5.97 3.00
CA ILE A 291 5.78 6.98 3.79
C ILE A 291 6.93 7.55 2.96
N GLN A 292 6.80 8.82 2.60
CA GLN A 292 7.83 9.63 1.97
C GLN A 292 8.59 10.43 3.00
N GLU A 293 9.82 10.75 2.60
CA GLU A 293 10.77 11.53 3.38
C GLU A 293 11.23 12.73 2.55
N THR A 294 11.81 13.71 3.24
CA THR A 294 12.15 15.00 2.65
C THR A 294 13.65 15.25 2.56
N ASN A 295 14.50 14.26 2.83
CA ASN A 295 15.97 14.38 2.80
C ASN A 295 16.52 14.94 1.46
N ASN A 296 15.80 14.73 0.35
CA ASN A 296 16.19 15.18 -0.99
C ASN A 296 15.63 16.57 -1.37
N LEU A 297 14.99 17.28 -0.43
CA LEU A 297 14.50 18.64 -0.64
C LEU A 297 15.52 19.65 -0.11
N ASP A 298 15.88 20.60 -0.97
CA ASP A 298 16.74 21.73 -0.68
C ASP A 298 15.92 23.03 -0.45
N ASP A 299 16.60 24.12 -0.09
CA ASP A 299 15.92 25.40 0.12
C ASP A 299 15.21 25.89 -1.15
N MET A 300 15.75 25.68 -2.36
CA MET A 300 15.07 26.06 -3.61
C MET A 300 13.76 25.32 -3.82
N ASP A 301 13.68 24.04 -3.43
CA ASP A 301 12.44 23.27 -3.47
C ASP A 301 11.41 23.82 -2.46
N ILE A 302 11.86 24.25 -1.27
CA ILE A 302 11.02 24.93 -0.27
C ILE A 302 10.46 26.24 -0.83
N GLU A 303 11.32 27.09 -1.42
CA GLU A 303 10.89 28.35 -2.05
C GLU A 303 9.88 28.10 -3.16
N TYR A 304 10.09 27.06 -3.96
CA TYR A 304 9.17 26.68 -5.03
C TYR A 304 7.79 26.27 -4.50
N ILE A 305 7.77 25.43 -3.45
CA ILE A 305 6.52 25.01 -2.81
C ILE A 305 5.85 26.20 -2.14
N ALA A 306 6.58 27.08 -1.46
CA ALA A 306 6.05 28.24 -0.78
C ALA A 306 5.51 29.31 -1.75
N GLY A 307 6.15 29.46 -2.92
CA GLY A 307 5.90 30.56 -3.84
C GLY A 307 6.58 31.87 -3.45
N GLU A 308 7.43 31.86 -2.42
CA GLU A 308 8.22 32.98 -1.92
C GLU A 308 9.56 32.47 -1.38
N SER A 309 10.60 33.29 -1.46
CA SER A 309 11.96 32.92 -1.00
C SER A 309 12.19 33.11 0.50
N SER A 310 11.30 33.86 1.16
CA SER A 310 11.32 34.09 2.61
C SER A 310 9.94 34.61 3.04
N GLY A 311 9.63 34.52 4.33
CA GLY A 311 8.36 34.96 4.88
C GLY A 311 7.58 33.85 5.58
N GLU A 312 6.29 34.11 5.78
CA GLU A 312 5.40 33.20 6.52
C GLU A 312 5.19 31.87 5.79
N ASN A 313 4.95 31.89 4.47
CA ASN A 313 4.71 30.68 3.70
C ASN A 313 5.99 29.86 3.59
N TYR A 314 7.14 30.51 3.40
CA TYR A 314 8.44 29.82 3.43
C TYR A 314 8.64 29.08 4.75
N ASN A 315 8.42 29.75 5.89
CA ASN A 315 8.56 29.15 7.21
C ASN A 315 7.55 28.00 7.45
N LYS A 316 6.29 28.14 7.01
CA LYS A 316 5.27 27.08 7.06
C LYS A 316 5.72 25.84 6.29
N VAL A 317 6.19 26.02 5.05
CA VAL A 317 6.67 24.93 4.20
C VAL A 317 7.90 24.26 4.80
N LYS A 318 8.86 25.05 5.29
CA LYS A 318 10.06 24.55 5.94
C LYS A 318 9.72 23.71 7.18
N ALA A 319 8.86 24.22 8.06
CA ALA A 319 8.43 23.49 9.25
C ALA A 319 7.70 22.18 8.91
N PHE A 320 6.85 22.17 7.89
CA PHE A 320 6.16 20.96 7.42
C PHE A 320 7.14 19.92 6.85
N ILE A 321 8.10 20.36 6.03
CA ILE A 321 9.08 19.49 5.39
C ILE A 321 10.04 18.86 6.41
N GLU A 322 10.47 19.62 7.41
CA GLU A 322 11.41 19.12 8.42
C GLU A 322 10.85 17.98 9.28
N GLN A 323 9.52 17.89 9.45
CA GLN A 323 8.85 16.79 10.17
C GLN A 323 9.07 15.41 9.51
N PHE A 324 9.34 15.39 8.21
CA PHE A 324 9.51 14.15 7.44
C PHE A 324 10.97 13.85 7.10
N ARG A 325 11.93 14.55 7.70
CA ARG A 325 13.34 14.15 7.64
C ARG A 325 13.48 12.77 8.25
N ASP A 326 14.12 11.87 7.50
CA ASP A 326 14.34 10.49 7.89
C ASP A 326 13.06 9.68 8.20
N ALA A 327 11.89 10.11 7.72
CA ALA A 327 10.61 9.41 7.96
C ALA A 327 10.62 7.93 7.54
N LYS A 328 11.44 7.53 6.55
CA LYS A 328 11.59 6.12 6.16
C LYS A 328 12.32 5.24 7.18
N ILE A 329 13.00 5.84 8.16
CA ILE A 329 13.61 5.14 9.30
C ILE A 329 12.56 4.86 10.38
N TYR A 330 11.76 5.87 10.71
CA TYR A 330 10.75 5.78 11.78
C TYR A 330 9.45 5.12 11.32
N GLY A 331 9.13 5.25 10.03
CA GLY A 331 7.86 4.82 9.47
C GLY A 331 6.69 5.57 10.12
N SER A 332 5.63 4.83 10.45
CA SER A 332 4.40 5.37 11.02
C SER A 332 4.54 5.91 12.44
N LEU A 333 5.72 5.75 13.07
CA LEU A 333 6.07 6.38 14.35
C LEU A 333 6.52 7.84 14.20
N THR A 334 6.64 8.35 12.97
CA THR A 334 6.96 9.76 12.71
C THR A 334 5.90 10.65 13.38
N ASN A 335 6.34 11.56 14.25
CA ASN A 335 5.43 12.49 14.92
C ASN A 335 5.06 13.64 13.97
N VAL A 336 3.77 13.87 13.76
CA VAL A 336 3.28 14.91 12.86
C VAL A 336 2.53 15.95 13.65
N GLU A 337 3.00 17.19 13.56
CA GLU A 337 2.42 18.35 14.20
C GLU A 337 1.34 18.99 13.31
N GLU A 338 0.55 19.88 13.90
CA GLU A 338 -0.48 20.62 13.17
C GLU A 338 0.15 21.50 12.07
N PHE A 339 -0.52 21.58 10.93
CA PHE A 339 -0.05 22.32 9.76
C PHE A 339 -1.23 22.97 9.02
N ASP A 340 -0.94 24.01 8.23
CA ASP A 340 -1.95 24.74 7.46
C ASP A 340 -2.42 23.93 6.23
N LYS A 341 -3.26 22.93 6.47
CA LYS A 341 -3.74 22.01 5.43
C LYS A 341 -4.32 22.72 4.21
N LYS A 342 -5.12 23.77 4.42
CA LYS A 342 -5.74 24.54 3.32
C LYS A 342 -4.69 25.24 2.47
N PHE A 343 -3.64 25.79 3.07
CA PHE A 343 -2.53 26.36 2.34
C PHE A 343 -1.85 25.31 1.46
N PHE A 344 -1.48 24.15 2.01
CA PHE A 344 -0.77 23.12 1.24
C PHE A 344 -1.65 22.48 0.17
N GLU A 345 -2.94 22.27 0.39
CA GLU A 345 -3.88 21.80 -0.63
C GLU A 345 -3.92 22.79 -1.82
N LYS A 346 -4.04 24.09 -1.55
CA LYS A 346 -4.00 25.13 -2.60
C LYS A 346 -2.66 25.14 -3.35
N ARG A 347 -1.54 24.97 -2.65
CA ARG A 347 -0.21 24.90 -3.28
C ARG A 347 -0.05 23.63 -4.12
N CYS A 348 -0.54 22.49 -3.64
CA CYS A 348 -0.54 21.23 -4.37
C CYS A 348 -1.38 21.34 -5.65
N ASP A 349 -2.56 21.94 -5.58
CA ASP A 349 -3.42 22.20 -6.75
C ASP A 349 -2.77 23.18 -7.73
N TYR A 350 -2.18 24.27 -7.22
CA TYR A 350 -1.48 25.23 -8.05
C TYR A 350 -0.31 24.57 -8.78
N ILE A 351 0.52 23.82 -8.09
CA ILE A 351 1.68 23.14 -8.69
C ILE A 351 1.19 22.11 -9.69
N SER A 352 0.21 21.27 -9.35
CA SER A 352 -0.27 20.22 -10.26
C SER A 352 -0.90 20.76 -11.55
N ASN A 353 -1.59 21.92 -11.49
CA ASN A 353 -2.30 22.49 -12.63
C ASN A 353 -1.46 23.49 -13.44
N ASN A 354 -0.48 24.15 -12.83
CA ASN A 354 0.42 25.08 -13.53
C ASN A 354 1.68 24.37 -14.02
N PHE A 355 1.51 23.25 -14.74
CA PHE A 355 2.56 22.67 -15.56
C PHE A 355 2.83 23.63 -16.73
N ILE A 356 3.59 24.69 -16.47
CA ILE A 356 4.17 25.49 -17.53
C ILE A 356 5.00 24.50 -18.36
N LYS A 357 4.75 24.40 -19.67
CA LYS A 357 5.69 23.82 -20.64
C LYS A 357 6.98 24.64 -20.55
N LYS A 358 7.76 24.43 -19.49
CA LYS A 358 9.02 25.11 -19.27
C LYS A 358 9.99 24.53 -20.28
N THR A 359 10.62 25.43 -21.04
CA THR A 359 11.57 25.11 -22.11
C THR A 359 12.83 24.41 -21.57
N ILE A 360 13.02 24.41 -20.24
CA ILE A 360 14.16 23.84 -19.54
C ILE A 360 13.76 22.49 -18.90
N VAL A 361 14.41 21.41 -19.35
CA VAL A 361 14.16 20.03 -18.91
C VAL A 361 14.31 19.87 -17.39
N GLU A 362 15.35 20.48 -16.80
CA GLU A 362 15.63 20.39 -15.36
C GLU A 362 14.49 20.96 -14.49
N GLU A 363 13.91 22.10 -14.89
CA GLU A 363 12.79 22.69 -14.16
C GLU A 363 11.52 21.84 -14.27
N GLY A 364 11.30 21.21 -15.43
CA GLY A 364 10.18 20.27 -15.64
C GLY A 364 10.30 19.01 -14.77
N LEU A 365 11.52 18.48 -14.62
CA LEU A 365 11.81 17.34 -13.74
C LEU A 365 11.60 17.71 -12.26
N ARG A 366 12.13 18.86 -11.82
CA ARG A 366 11.91 19.37 -10.45
C ARG A 366 10.42 19.52 -10.15
N HIS A 367 9.65 20.11 -11.07
CA HIS A 367 8.22 20.29 -10.92
C HIS A 367 7.48 18.97 -10.71
N LYS A 368 7.69 17.97 -11.58
CA LYS A 368 7.02 16.66 -11.47
C LYS A 368 7.38 15.96 -10.15
N ARG A 369 8.65 16.00 -9.76
CA ARG A 369 9.14 15.45 -8.49
C ARG A 369 8.44 16.08 -7.30
N ILE A 370 8.39 17.41 -7.24
CA ILE A 370 7.76 18.14 -6.14
C ILE A 370 6.24 17.91 -6.11
N ALA A 371 5.56 17.96 -7.26
CA ALA A 371 4.12 17.75 -7.33
C ALA A 371 3.73 16.37 -6.78
N GLY A 372 4.43 15.31 -7.20
CA GLY A 372 4.20 13.96 -6.72
C GLY A 372 4.50 13.81 -5.22
N LEU A 373 5.66 14.30 -4.77
CA LEU A 373 6.06 14.22 -3.37
C LEU A 373 5.11 14.99 -2.45
N LEU A 374 4.71 16.21 -2.81
CA LEU A 374 3.79 17.00 -1.99
C LEU A 374 2.42 16.34 -1.87
N LYS A 375 1.90 15.76 -2.96
CA LYS A 375 0.64 14.99 -2.93
C LYS A 375 0.75 13.81 -1.96
N ASP A 376 1.86 13.09 -1.97
CA ASP A 376 2.11 11.97 -1.06
C ASP A 376 2.24 12.41 0.38
N LEU A 377 3.01 13.48 0.64
CA LEU A 377 3.17 14.04 1.99
C LEU A 377 1.83 14.48 2.57
N LEU A 378 0.95 15.09 1.77
CA LEU A 378 -0.39 15.46 2.24
C LEU A 378 -1.26 14.24 2.50
N LYS A 379 -1.20 13.24 1.62
CA LYS A 379 -1.96 11.99 1.80
C LYS A 379 -1.51 11.23 3.05
N GLN A 380 -0.20 11.01 3.23
CA GLN A 380 0.33 10.31 4.40
C GLN A 380 0.02 11.08 5.68
N THR A 381 0.17 12.41 5.68
CA THR A 381 -0.13 13.26 6.84
C THR A 381 -1.58 13.14 7.27
N ASN A 382 -2.51 13.22 6.30
CA ASN A 382 -3.93 13.04 6.57
C ASN A 382 -4.25 11.67 7.19
N ILE A 383 -3.54 10.61 6.78
CA ILE A 383 -3.70 9.27 7.37
C ILE A 383 -3.09 9.24 8.78
N MET A 384 -1.93 9.85 8.99
CA MET A 384 -1.23 9.83 10.29
C MET A 384 -1.93 10.65 11.38
N MET A 385 -2.61 11.74 11.01
CA MET A 385 -3.33 12.60 11.96
C MET A 385 -4.73 12.09 12.33
N ASN A 386 -5.23 11.04 11.68
CA ASN A 386 -6.55 10.50 11.96
C ASN A 386 -6.58 9.65 13.23
N THR A 387 -7.74 9.63 13.89
CA THR A 387 -8.09 8.62 14.90
C THR A 387 -8.74 7.42 14.23
N TYR A 388 -8.40 6.22 14.71
CA TYR A 388 -8.86 4.94 14.20
C TYR A 388 -9.53 4.12 15.30
N ASP A 389 -10.63 3.45 14.96
CA ASP A 389 -11.34 2.56 15.88
C ASP A 389 -10.62 1.23 16.02
N ILE A 390 -10.11 0.72 14.89
CA ILE A 390 -9.45 -0.58 14.81
C ILE A 390 -8.02 -0.40 14.31
N LEU A 391 -7.04 -0.83 15.11
CA LEU A 391 -5.64 -0.93 14.69
C LEU A 391 -5.23 -2.41 14.71
N VAL A 392 -4.84 -2.94 13.56
CA VAL A 392 -4.26 -4.29 13.45
C VAL A 392 -2.99 -4.19 12.64
N THR A 393 -1.88 -4.63 13.22
CA THR A 393 -0.60 -4.60 12.54
C THR A 393 0.33 -5.66 13.08
N ASN A 394 1.34 -5.98 12.27
CA ASN A 394 2.48 -6.77 12.68
C ASN A 394 3.73 -5.96 12.33
N PRO A 395 4.20 -5.09 13.24
CA PRO A 395 5.22 -4.12 12.92
C PRO A 395 6.56 -4.82 12.68
N PRO A 396 7.48 -4.17 11.94
CA PRO A 396 8.81 -4.71 11.72
C PRO A 396 9.59 -4.83 13.05
N TYR A 397 9.97 -6.05 13.43
CA TYR A 397 10.82 -6.28 14.61
C TYR A 397 12.30 -6.25 14.23
N LEU A 398 13.03 -5.24 14.71
CA LEU A 398 14.48 -5.14 14.57
C LEU A 398 15.16 -5.30 15.93
N LYS A 399 16.18 -6.16 16.03
CA LYS A 399 16.99 -6.25 17.26
C LYS A 399 17.89 -5.03 17.38
N SER A 400 18.03 -4.49 18.60
CA SER A 400 18.84 -3.29 18.90
C SER A 400 20.23 -3.29 18.27
N LYS A 401 20.92 -4.43 18.25
CA LYS A 401 22.26 -4.57 17.63
C LYS A 401 22.33 -4.26 16.13
N TYR A 402 21.20 -4.26 15.43
CA TYR A 402 21.11 -3.95 14.00
C TYR A 402 20.58 -2.54 13.72
N MET A 403 20.17 -1.80 14.75
CA MET A 403 19.68 -0.42 14.65
C MET A 403 20.85 0.56 14.42
N ASN A 404 20.60 1.59 13.62
CA ASN A 404 21.50 2.72 13.46
C ASN A 404 21.38 3.68 14.67
N SER A 405 22.27 4.67 14.76
CA SER A 405 22.24 5.66 15.85
C SER A 405 21.04 6.61 15.78
N THR A 406 20.40 6.74 14.62
CA THR A 406 19.20 7.58 14.43
C THR A 406 17.94 6.95 15.03
N LEU A 407 17.96 5.64 15.29
CA LEU A 407 16.90 4.86 15.95
C LEU A 407 17.10 4.75 17.47
N PHE A 408 18.12 5.41 18.04
CA PHE A 408 18.50 5.35 19.46
C PHE A 408 18.63 6.73 20.10
#